data_AF-A0A7V1SKU9-F1
#
_entry.id   AF-A0A7V1SKU9-F1
#
_cell.length_a   1.000
_cell.length_b   1.000
_cell.length_c   1.000
_cell.angle_alpha   90.00
_cell.angle_beta   90.00
_cell.angle_gamma   90.00
#
_symmetry.space_group_name_H-M   'P 1'
#
loop_
_entity.id
_entity.type
_entity.pdbx_description
1 polymer ?
#
loop_
_entity_poly.entity_id
_entity_poly.type
_entity_poly.pdbx_seq_one_letter_code
_entity_poly.pdbx_strand_id
1 'polypeptide(L)' 'IDVCPSKRIEVDASLNKKGYSPARFKETVNEGEKGCTGCAQCATVCPDVAIEVYRAK' A
#
# COMPACT_ATOMS: atom_id res chain seq x y z
N ILE A 1 -6.66 -3.61 -4.64
CA ILE A 1 -5.59 -2.66 -5.04
C ILE A 1 -6.15 -1.29 -5.43
N ASP A 2 -7.38 -1.23 -5.96
CA ASP A 2 -8.00 -0.01 -6.50
C ASP A 2 -8.20 1.13 -5.50
N VAL A 3 -8.10 0.86 -4.20
CA VAL A 3 -8.21 1.85 -3.13
C VAL A 3 -7.09 2.89 -3.13
N CYS A 4 -5.89 2.57 -3.67
CA CYS A 4 -4.79 3.54 -3.68
C CYS A 4 -4.90 4.45 -4.92
N PRO A 5 -5.23 5.74 -4.78
CA PRO A 5 -5.42 6.63 -5.93
C PRO A 5 -4.12 6.85 -6.72
N SER A 6 -2.97 6.75 -6.05
CA SER A 6 -1.65 6.83 -6.67
C SER A 6 -1.10 5.46 -7.12
N LYS A 7 -1.89 4.38 -7.00
CA LYS A 7 -1.51 3.00 -7.38
C LYS A 7 -0.17 2.54 -6.78
N ARG A 8 0.09 2.91 -5.51
CA ARG A 8 1.31 2.59 -4.76
C ARG A 8 1.24 1.32 -3.92
N ILE A 9 0.10 0.64 -3.91
CA ILE A 9 -0.08 -0.65 -3.25
C ILE A 9 -0.23 -1.72 -4.32
N GLU A 10 0.47 -2.83 -4.14
CA GLU A 10 0.34 -4.05 -4.94
C GLU A 10 0.11 -5.25 -4.03
N VAL A 11 -0.21 -6.40 -4.62
CA VAL A 11 -0.30 -7.67 -3.89
C VAL A 11 1.07 -8.33 -3.93
N ASP A 12 1.56 -8.76 -2.77
CA ASP A 12 2.81 -9.50 -2.70
C ASP A 12 2.65 -10.87 -3.38
N ALA A 13 3.70 -11.31 -4.06
CA ALA A 13 3.72 -12.62 -4.71
C ALA A 13 3.80 -13.77 -3.68
N SER A 14 4.32 -13.49 -2.49
CA SER A 14 4.44 -14.44 -1.40
C SER A 14 3.22 -14.42 -0.48
N LEU A 15 2.95 -15.57 0.16
CA LEU A 15 1.90 -15.67 1.18
C LEU A 15 2.49 -15.38 2.56
N ASN A 16 1.72 -14.70 3.40
CA ASN A 16 2.07 -14.56 4.81
C ASN A 16 1.83 -15.87 5.58
N LYS A 17 2.18 -15.90 6.88
CA LYS A 17 2.00 -17.10 7.74
C LYS A 17 0.56 -17.58 7.87
N LYS A 18 -0.43 -16.75 7.51
CA LYS A 18 -1.86 -17.07 7.53
C LYS A 18 -2.39 -17.50 6.16
N GLY A 19 -1.54 -17.55 5.12
CA GLY A 19 -1.93 -17.95 3.78
C GLY A 19 -2.57 -16.85 2.92
N TYR A 20 -2.52 -15.58 3.35
CA TYR A 20 -3.00 -14.45 2.55
C TYR A 20 -1.88 -13.85 1.71
N SER A 21 -2.21 -13.30 0.54
CA SER A 21 -1.30 -12.44 -0.23
C SER A 21 -1.37 -11.01 0.33
N PRO A 22 -0.37 -10.56 1.11
CA PRO A 22 -0.43 -9.27 1.78
C PRO A 22 -0.33 -8.11 0.78
N ALA A 23 -0.77 -6.93 1.22
CA ALA A 23 -0.52 -5.68 0.52
C ALA A 23 0.95 -5.28 0.68
N ARG A 24 1.62 -4.96 -0.43
CA ARG A 24 2.99 -4.48 -0.50
C ARG A 24 3.02 -3.04 -1.00
N PHE A 25 3.82 -2.20 -0.36
CA PHE A 25 4.04 -0.82 -0.81
C PHE A 25 5.14 -0.80 -1.88
N LYS A 26 4.89 -0.09 -2.98
CA LYS A 26 5.91 0.20 -3.98
C LYS A 26 6.81 1.32 -3.46
N GLU A 27 8.04 1.01 -3.11
CA GLU A 27 8.99 1.99 -2.56
C GLU A 27 9.54 2.94 -3.64
N THR A 28 9.92 2.41 -4.80
CA THR A 28 10.54 3.19 -5.88
C THR A 28 9.50 3.92 -6.72
N VAL A 29 9.59 5.24 -6.82
CA VAL A 29 8.75 6.06 -7.71
C VAL A 29 9.55 6.34 -8.99
N ASN A 30 9.11 5.78 -10.11
CA ASN A 30 9.75 6.00 -11.41
C ASN A 30 9.31 7.33 -12.03
N GLU A 31 10.04 7.78 -13.05
CA GLU A 31 9.68 8.99 -13.81
C GLU A 31 8.27 8.86 -14.41
N GLY A 32 7.42 9.86 -14.17
CA GLY A 32 6.02 9.87 -14.58
C GLY A 32 5.04 9.19 -13.64
N GLU A 33 5.50 8.51 -12.59
CA GLU A 33 4.61 7.93 -11.56
C GLU A 33 4.26 8.94 -10.45
N LYS A 34 3.06 8.80 -9.88
CA LYS A 34 2.64 9.59 -8.71
C LYS A 34 3.12 8.92 -7.43
N GLY A 35 3.74 9.68 -6.52
CA GLY A 35 4.10 9.20 -5.18
C GLY A 35 2.89 8.97 -4.25
N CYS A 36 3.17 8.41 -3.07
CA CYS A 36 2.17 8.30 -2.01
C CYS A 36 1.81 9.68 -1.45
N THR A 37 0.52 9.95 -1.23
CA THR A 37 0.02 11.24 -0.75
C THR A 37 -0.32 11.26 0.75
N GLY A 38 -0.16 10.13 1.44
CA GLY A 38 -0.51 10.02 2.86
C GLY A 38 -2.02 10.06 3.15
N CYS A 39 -2.88 9.69 2.17
CA CYS A 39 -4.34 9.76 2.31
C CYS A 39 -4.99 8.71 3.25
N ALA A 40 -4.21 7.74 3.73
CA ALA A 40 -4.62 6.67 4.65
C ALA A 40 -5.71 5.69 4.19
N GLN A 41 -6.25 5.80 2.98
CA GLN A 41 -7.33 4.91 2.51
C GLN A 41 -6.94 3.42 2.53
N CYS A 42 -5.70 3.08 2.17
CA CYS A 42 -5.20 1.70 2.25
C CYS A 42 -5.18 1.15 3.68
N ALA A 43 -4.84 1.98 4.68
CA ALA A 43 -4.85 1.59 6.08
C ALA A 43 -6.28 1.35 6.59
N THR A 44 -7.22 2.22 6.23
CA THR A 44 -8.63 2.11 6.65
C THR A 44 -9.31 0.83 6.15
N VAL A 45 -8.97 0.37 4.94
CA VAL A 45 -9.56 -0.86 4.37
C VAL A 45 -8.79 -2.13 4.72
N CYS A 46 -7.62 -2.02 5.36
CA CYS A 46 -6.80 -3.19 5.69
C CYS A 46 -7.44 -3.99 6.83
N PRO A 47 -7.86 -5.24 6.60
CA PRO A 47 -8.53 -6.04 7.62
C PRO A 47 -7.60 -6.42 8.78
N ASP A 48 -6.30 -6.54 8.50
CA ASP A 48 -5.29 -6.92 9.47
C ASP A 48 -4.68 -5.73 10.22
N VAL A 49 -5.09 -4.49 9.89
CA VAL A 49 -4.51 -3.24 10.45
C VAL A 49 -2.98 -3.24 10.32
N ALA A 50 -2.46 -3.74 9.19
CA ALA A 50 -1.05 -3.98 8.97
C ALA A 50 -0.31 -2.84 8.24
N ILE A 51 -1.02 -1.76 7.87
CA ILE A 51 -0.47 -0.65 7.09
C ILE A 51 -0.45 0.60 7.96
N GLU A 52 0.75 1.17 8.12
CA GLU A 52 0.93 2.47 8.76
C GLU A 52 1.18 3.55 7.68
N VAL A 53 0.55 4.71 7.85
CA VAL A 53 0.64 5.81 6.88
C VAL A 53 1.10 7.08 7.59
N TYR A 54 2.21 7.63 7.10
CA TYR A 54 2.78 8.86 7.58
C TYR A 54 2.58 10.00 6.58
N ARG A 55 2.45 11.21 7.09
CA ARG A 55 2.44 12.44 6.29
C ARG A 55 3.56 13.33 6.75
N ALA A 56 4.58 13.50 5.90
CA ALA A 56 5.62 14.48 6.13
C ALA A 56 5.00 15.89 6.13
N LYS A 57 5.38 16.72 7.11
CA LYS A 57 5.05 18.14 7.16
C LYS A 57 5.99 18.93 6.27
#